data_AF-A0A0W1AJN2-F1
#
_entry.id   AF-A0A0W1AJN2-F1
#
_cell.length_a   1.000
_cell.length_b   1.000
_cell.length_c   1.000
_cell.angle_alpha   90.00
_cell.angle_beta   90.00
_cell.angle_gamma   90.00
#
_symmetry.space_group_name_H-M   'P 1'
#
loop_
_entity.id
_entity.type
_entity.pdbx_description
1 polymer ?
#
loop_
_entity_poly.entity_id
_entity_poly.type
_entity_poly.pdbx_seq_one_letter_code
_entity_poly.pdbx_strand_id
1 'polypeptide(L)'
;MMKFFGKEPKLAIKTREENSDNVLLEPCALIASEPPHSLSDAHKNFVKEVLLGAVCAAVLLPIGLTISYIEYNLRLVLERPWGERTDLGALDFWFVLSACIYSPLIEELIFRGILTRGIRSLLETTSINQSSAKAISAASSALLFATAHSYGSVSSRFFSALAAELLVHKTEGRLTAAVANHMTHNAIITASVALFSR
;
A
#
# COMPACT_ATOMS: atom_id res chain seq x y z
N MET A 1 -44.97 -10.90 23.83
CA MET A 1 -44.87 -10.94 25.32
C MET A 1 -43.80 -11.97 25.68
N MET A 2 -42.54 -11.56 25.78
CA MET A 2 -41.38 -12.44 26.00
C MET A 2 -40.69 -12.02 27.30
N LYS A 3 -40.70 -12.93 28.29
CA LYS A 3 -40.00 -12.77 29.57
C LYS A 3 -38.58 -13.34 29.42
N PHE A 4 -37.57 -12.48 29.41
CA PHE A 4 -36.19 -12.91 29.65
C PHE A 4 -35.85 -12.66 31.12
N PHE A 5 -35.66 -13.78 31.83
CA PHE A 5 -35.24 -13.83 33.23
C PHE A 5 -33.77 -13.46 33.36
N GLY A 6 -33.49 -12.70 34.43
CA GLY A 6 -32.19 -12.17 34.76
C GLY A 6 -31.19 -13.20 35.27
N LYS A 7 -29.93 -12.82 35.14
CA LYS A 7 -28.84 -13.20 36.03
C LYS A 7 -27.92 -11.98 36.12
N GLU A 8 -28.00 -11.28 37.24
CA GLU A 8 -27.06 -10.21 37.56
C GLU A 8 -25.66 -10.81 37.81
N PRO A 9 -24.59 -10.24 37.24
CA PRO A 9 -23.23 -10.64 37.57
C PRO A 9 -22.87 -10.13 38.97
N LYS A 10 -22.60 -11.07 39.89
CA LYS A 10 -21.98 -10.76 41.19
C LYS A 10 -20.57 -10.20 40.95
N LEU A 11 -20.43 -8.89 41.09
CA LEU A 11 -19.12 -8.24 41.19
C LEU A 11 -18.49 -8.64 42.54
N ALA A 12 -17.50 -9.53 42.49
CA ALA A 12 -16.64 -9.82 43.63
C ALA A 12 -15.65 -8.65 43.79
N ILE A 13 -16.00 -7.68 44.63
CA ILE A 13 -15.07 -6.64 45.09
C ILE A 13 -14.08 -7.32 46.05
N LYS A 14 -12.89 -7.63 45.55
CA LYS A 14 -11.78 -8.10 46.37
C LYS A 14 -11.12 -6.87 46.99
N THR A 15 -11.51 -6.53 48.21
CA THR A 15 -10.84 -5.52 49.04
C THR A 15 -9.39 -5.94 49.24
N ARG A 16 -8.49 -5.20 48.62
CA ARG A 16 -7.04 -5.33 48.81
C ARG A 16 -6.70 -4.66 50.13
N GLU A 17 -6.37 -5.45 51.15
CA GLU A 17 -5.80 -4.96 52.40
C GLU A 17 -4.54 -4.14 52.07
N GLU A 18 -4.57 -2.88 52.46
CA GLU A 18 -3.41 -2.00 52.50
C GLU A 18 -2.46 -2.55 53.57
N ASN A 19 -1.37 -3.16 53.11
CA ASN A 19 -0.22 -3.43 53.95
C ASN A 19 0.61 -2.15 54.01
N SER A 20 0.16 -1.20 54.84
CA SER A 20 0.96 -0.08 55.31
C SER A 20 1.94 -0.63 56.34
N ASP A 21 3.16 -0.94 55.93
CA ASP A 21 4.36 -0.93 56.79
C ASP A 21 5.59 -1.46 56.03
N ASN A 22 6.35 -0.52 55.47
CA ASN A 22 7.80 -0.54 55.14
C ASN A 22 8.04 0.58 54.11
N VAL A 23 8.37 1.83 54.48
CA VAL A 23 9.63 2.25 55.14
C VAL A 23 10.85 1.61 54.48
N LEU A 24 11.27 2.16 53.34
CA LEU A 24 12.54 2.87 53.20
C LEU A 24 12.74 3.28 51.73
N LEU A 25 12.87 4.59 51.56
CA LEU A 25 13.41 5.23 50.37
C LEU A 25 14.82 4.69 50.12
N GLU A 26 14.99 3.86 49.10
CA GLU A 26 16.23 3.86 48.34
C GLU A 26 16.08 4.85 47.19
N PRO A 27 16.67 6.06 47.30
CA PRO A 27 16.83 6.93 46.15
C PRO A 27 18.00 6.40 45.31
N CYS A 28 17.81 6.37 43.99
CA CYS A 28 18.91 6.31 43.02
C CYS A 28 19.63 4.97 42.81
N ALA A 29 18.92 3.83 42.85
CA ALA A 29 19.36 2.71 42.03
C ALA A 29 19.09 3.05 40.56
N LEU A 30 20.16 3.52 39.89
CA LEU A 30 20.31 3.69 38.45
C LEU A 30 19.39 2.73 37.66
N ILE A 31 18.25 3.23 37.22
CA ILE A 31 17.77 2.87 35.89
C ILE A 31 18.82 3.52 34.98
N ALA A 32 19.87 2.76 34.69
CA ALA A 32 20.63 2.93 33.47
C ALA A 32 19.62 2.70 32.34
N SER A 33 18.80 3.72 32.08
CA SER A 33 17.94 3.78 30.92
C SER A 33 18.93 3.65 29.77
N GLU A 34 18.91 2.50 29.11
CA GLU A 34 19.66 2.32 27.88
C GLU A 34 19.46 3.58 27.05
N PRO A 35 20.55 4.24 26.61
CA PRO A 35 20.44 5.49 25.89
C PRO A 35 19.42 5.26 24.78
N PRO A 36 18.37 6.12 24.68
CA PRO A 36 17.29 5.93 23.71
C PRO A 36 17.94 5.64 22.38
N HIS A 37 17.64 4.47 21.80
CA HIS A 37 18.23 3.94 20.58
C HIS A 37 18.70 5.09 19.70
N SER A 38 20.02 5.24 19.63
CA SER A 38 20.68 6.48 19.25
C SER A 38 20.01 7.09 18.02
N LEU A 39 19.88 8.41 17.97
CA LEU A 39 19.46 9.16 16.77
C LEU A 39 20.14 8.65 15.48
N SER A 40 21.31 8.01 15.61
CA SER A 40 22.03 7.35 14.52
C SER A 40 21.29 6.20 13.85
N ASP A 41 20.50 5.39 14.56
CA ASP A 41 19.83 4.22 13.96
C ASP A 41 18.55 4.62 13.22
N ALA A 42 17.81 5.58 13.76
CA ALA A 42 16.70 6.22 13.04
C ALA A 42 17.21 6.90 11.76
N HIS A 43 18.34 7.62 11.84
CA HIS A 43 18.96 8.26 10.68
C HIS A 43 19.46 7.23 9.64
N LYS A 44 20.09 6.12 10.06
CA LYS A 44 20.52 5.04 9.16
C LYS A 44 19.34 4.38 8.45
N ASN A 45 18.23 4.18 9.15
CA ASN A 45 17.02 3.61 8.57
C ASN A 45 16.39 4.57 7.56
N PHE A 46 16.30 5.86 7.89
CA PHE A 46 15.85 6.88 6.95
C PHE A 46 16.73 6.95 5.68
N VAL A 47 18.06 6.93 5.83
CA VAL A 47 18.98 6.92 4.68
C VAL A 47 18.81 5.67 3.82
N LYS A 48 18.61 4.49 4.43
CA LYS A 48 18.30 3.26 3.69
C LYS A 48 16.98 3.36 2.92
N GLU A 49 15.95 3.95 3.51
CA GLU A 49 14.66 4.16 2.87
C GLU A 49 14.76 5.15 1.71
N VAL A 50 15.51 6.25 1.87
CA VAL A 50 15.76 7.22 0.80
C VAL A 50 16.55 6.59 -0.35
N LEU A 51 17.59 5.82 -0.05
CA LEU A 51 18.38 5.11 -1.07
C LEU A 51 17.55 4.05 -1.79
N LEU A 52 16.71 3.30 -1.06
CA LEU A 52 15.79 2.35 -1.66
C LEU A 52 14.77 3.07 -2.55
N GLY A 53 14.23 4.21 -2.11
CA GLY A 53 13.35 5.06 -2.89
C GLY A 53 14.02 5.58 -4.16
N ALA A 54 15.30 5.98 -4.09
CA ALA A 54 16.07 6.45 -5.25
C ALA A 54 16.40 5.31 -6.23
N VAL A 55 16.75 4.12 -5.73
CA VAL A 55 16.96 2.92 -6.56
C VAL A 55 15.67 2.50 -7.23
N CYS A 56 14.56 2.49 -6.49
CA CYS A 56 13.23 2.30 -7.05
C CYS A 56 12.98 3.35 -8.13
N ALA A 57 13.09 4.65 -7.84
CA ALA A 57 12.88 5.71 -8.83
C ALA A 57 13.75 5.52 -10.09
N ALA A 58 15.03 5.16 -9.95
CA ALA A 58 15.93 4.90 -11.06
C ALA A 58 15.56 3.68 -11.91
N VAL A 59 14.92 2.66 -11.32
CA VAL A 59 14.36 1.50 -12.03
C VAL A 59 13.01 1.86 -12.66
N LEU A 60 12.24 2.71 -11.99
CA LEU A 60 10.87 3.07 -12.38
C LEU A 60 10.81 4.15 -13.45
N LEU A 61 11.82 5.02 -13.53
CA LEU A 61 11.91 6.05 -14.56
C LEU A 61 12.03 5.44 -15.98
N PRO A 62 12.89 4.43 -16.23
CA PRO A 62 12.88 3.66 -17.47
C PRO A 62 11.51 3.03 -17.76
N ILE A 63 10.78 2.59 -16.74
CA ILE A 63 9.49 1.92 -16.90
C ILE A 63 8.39 2.93 -17.20
N GLY A 64 8.39 4.10 -16.55
CA GLY A 64 7.53 5.23 -16.92
C GLY A 64 7.79 5.70 -18.35
N LEU A 65 9.07 5.79 -18.75
CA LEU A 65 9.44 6.07 -20.15
C LEU A 65 8.98 4.95 -21.09
N THR A 66 9.02 3.70 -20.66
CA THR A 66 8.52 2.56 -21.43
C THR A 66 7.00 2.59 -21.55
N ILE A 67 6.27 3.00 -20.49
CA ILE A 67 4.82 3.19 -20.49
C ILE A 67 4.42 4.35 -21.38
N SER A 68 5.10 5.52 -21.29
CA SER A 68 4.85 6.65 -22.19
C SER A 68 5.17 6.31 -23.64
N TYR A 69 6.24 5.54 -23.89
CA TYR A 69 6.56 5.00 -25.21
C TYR A 69 5.47 4.03 -25.70
N ILE A 70 4.97 3.18 -24.81
CA ILE A 70 3.87 2.25 -25.06
C ILE A 70 2.58 3.00 -25.37
N GLU A 71 2.19 4.00 -24.58
CA GLU A 71 0.97 4.80 -24.80
C GLU A 71 1.06 5.59 -26.10
N TYR A 72 2.24 6.14 -26.42
CA TYR A 72 2.52 6.78 -27.71
C TYR A 72 2.33 5.80 -28.87
N ASN A 73 2.90 4.59 -28.77
CA ASN A 73 2.72 3.56 -29.79
C ASN A 73 1.27 3.04 -29.84
N LEU A 74 0.57 2.96 -28.70
CA LEU A 74 -0.83 2.55 -28.63
C LEU A 74 -1.72 3.56 -29.34
N ARG A 75 -1.48 4.87 -29.17
CA ARG A 75 -2.15 5.91 -29.96
C ARG A 75 -1.89 5.71 -31.45
N LEU A 76 -0.63 5.49 -31.84
CA LEU A 76 -0.28 5.24 -33.24
C LEU A 76 -0.95 3.98 -33.81
N VAL A 77 -1.11 2.92 -33.01
CA VAL A 77 -1.78 1.68 -33.43
C VAL A 77 -3.30 1.90 -33.52
N LEU A 78 -3.90 2.55 -32.53
CA LEU A 78 -5.34 2.85 -32.51
C LEU A 78 -5.76 3.80 -33.64
N GLU A 79 -4.90 4.73 -34.02
CA GLU A 79 -5.12 5.65 -35.15
C GLU A 79 -4.84 5.00 -36.51
N ARG A 80 -4.15 3.85 -36.57
CA ARG A 80 -3.90 3.14 -37.83
C ARG A 80 -5.11 2.30 -38.29
N PRO A 81 -5.43 2.35 -39.60
CA PRO A 81 -6.43 1.46 -40.21
C PRO A 81 -6.10 -0.01 -39.96
N TRP A 82 -7.12 -0.79 -39.62
CA TRP A 82 -7.00 -2.20 -39.21
C TRP A 82 -6.26 -3.11 -40.21
N GLY A 83 -6.28 -2.77 -41.50
CA GLY A 83 -5.62 -3.55 -42.55
C GLY A 83 -4.09 -3.49 -42.54
N GLU A 84 -3.47 -2.59 -41.78
CA GLU A 84 -2.01 -2.35 -41.78
C GLU A 84 -1.29 -2.83 -40.49
N ARG A 85 -1.97 -3.58 -39.62
CA ARG A 85 -1.42 -4.01 -38.30
C ARG A 85 -0.65 -5.33 -38.32
N THR A 86 -0.32 -5.88 -39.49
CA THR A 86 0.16 -7.28 -39.62
C THR A 86 1.56 -7.55 -39.09
N ASP A 87 2.34 -6.51 -38.78
CA ASP A 87 3.79 -6.65 -38.52
C ASP A 87 4.18 -6.34 -37.06
N LEU A 88 3.21 -6.20 -36.14
CA LEU A 88 3.39 -5.67 -34.79
C LEU A 88 3.48 -6.72 -33.66
N GLY A 89 3.52 -8.01 -33.97
CA GLY A 89 3.37 -9.08 -32.96
C GLY A 89 4.33 -8.99 -31.75
N ALA A 90 5.57 -8.54 -31.95
CA ALA A 90 6.52 -8.34 -30.85
C ALA A 90 6.18 -7.11 -30.00
N LEU A 91 5.78 -5.99 -30.62
CA LEU A 91 5.39 -4.77 -29.91
C LEU A 91 4.10 -4.97 -29.12
N ASP A 92 3.12 -5.66 -29.69
CA ASP A 92 1.87 -6.01 -29.01
C ASP A 92 2.14 -6.96 -27.83
N PHE A 93 3.05 -7.93 -27.99
CA PHE A 93 3.46 -8.80 -26.89
C PHE A 93 4.12 -8.02 -25.75
N TRP A 94 5.07 -7.13 -26.05
CA TRP A 94 5.73 -6.30 -25.04
C TRP A 94 4.79 -5.31 -24.37
N PHE A 95 3.81 -4.79 -25.12
CA PHE A 95 2.73 -3.97 -24.59
C PHE A 95 1.93 -4.74 -23.55
N VAL A 96 1.41 -5.92 -23.92
CA VAL A 96 0.62 -6.76 -23.02
C VAL A 96 1.42 -7.15 -21.78
N LEU A 97 2.67 -7.56 -21.96
CA LEU A 97 3.55 -7.95 -20.87
C LEU A 97 3.80 -6.77 -19.91
N SER A 98 4.03 -5.57 -20.44
CA SER A 98 4.25 -4.39 -19.61
C SER A 98 2.99 -3.95 -18.88
N ALA A 99 1.86 -3.86 -19.58
CA ALA A 99 0.58 -3.40 -19.02
C ALA A 99 0.00 -4.39 -17.99
N CYS A 100 0.18 -5.69 -18.21
CA CYS A 100 -0.45 -6.72 -17.37
C CYS A 100 0.48 -7.31 -16.31
N ILE A 101 1.81 -7.17 -16.44
CA ILE A 101 2.77 -7.78 -15.50
C ILE A 101 3.69 -6.76 -14.88
N TYR A 102 4.50 -6.06 -15.70
CA TYR A 102 5.54 -5.20 -15.15
C TYR A 102 4.97 -3.98 -14.43
N SER A 103 4.05 -3.23 -15.06
CA SER A 103 3.45 -2.03 -14.45
C SER A 103 2.74 -2.35 -13.14
N PRO A 104 1.83 -3.35 -13.07
CA PRO A 104 1.18 -3.71 -11.82
C PRO A 104 2.16 -4.09 -10.70
N LEU A 105 3.18 -4.90 -10.99
CA LEU A 105 4.16 -5.33 -9.98
C LEU A 105 4.88 -4.12 -9.35
N ILE A 106 5.24 -3.18 -10.21
CA ILE A 106 5.92 -1.95 -9.87
C ILE A 106 5.04 -1.00 -9.08
N GLU A 107 3.83 -0.75 -9.57
CA GLU A 107 2.88 0.16 -8.94
C GLU A 107 2.51 -0.35 -7.54
N GLU A 108 2.27 -1.64 -7.37
CA GLU A 108 2.00 -2.21 -6.05
C GLU A 108 3.21 -2.11 -5.12
N LEU A 109 4.44 -2.32 -5.61
CA LEU A 109 5.64 -2.16 -4.79
C LEU A 109 5.82 -0.71 -4.30
N ILE A 110 5.62 0.27 -5.18
CA ILE A 110 5.73 1.69 -4.83
C ILE A 110 4.61 2.09 -3.87
N PHE A 111 3.36 1.92 -4.29
CA PHE A 111 2.23 2.50 -3.58
C PHE A 111 1.94 1.74 -2.28
N ARG A 112 1.95 0.40 -2.30
CA ARG A 112 1.53 -0.41 -1.14
C ARG A 112 2.74 -0.85 -0.32
N GLY A 113 3.87 -1.08 -0.99
CA GLY A 113 5.12 -1.47 -0.34
C GLY A 113 5.81 -0.29 0.33
N ILE A 114 6.06 0.80 -0.40
CA ILE A 114 6.86 1.92 0.10
C ILE A 114 5.96 3.02 0.66
N LEU A 115 5.05 3.57 -0.15
CA LEU A 115 4.31 4.78 0.19
C LEU A 115 3.32 4.57 1.35
N THR A 116 2.44 3.57 1.28
CA THR A 116 1.48 3.28 2.35
C THR A 116 2.18 2.97 3.66
N ARG A 117 3.25 2.17 3.62
CA ARG A 117 4.00 1.81 4.84
C ARG A 117 4.76 3.01 5.40
N GLY A 118 5.35 3.85 4.56
CA GLY A 118 6.03 5.07 4.95
C GLY A 118 5.07 6.07 5.60
N ILE A 119 3.93 6.35 4.97
CA ILE A 119 2.88 7.21 5.53
C ILE A 119 2.40 6.65 6.88
N ARG A 120 2.14 5.34 6.95
CA ARG A 120 1.71 4.70 8.20
C ARG A 120 2.75 4.86 9.31
N SER A 121 4.02 4.60 9.01
CA SER A 121 5.12 4.74 9.98
C SER A 121 5.21 6.17 10.51
N LEU A 122 5.06 7.18 9.64
CA LEU A 122 5.03 8.58 10.05
C LEU A 122 3.83 8.89 10.96
N LEU A 123 2.64 8.41 10.60
CA LEU A 123 1.43 8.62 11.40
C LEU A 123 1.49 7.92 12.77
N GLU A 124 2.09 6.73 12.85
CA GLU A 124 2.28 5.99 14.10
C GLU A 124 3.20 6.73 15.08
N THR A 125 4.09 7.62 14.62
CA THR A 125 4.90 8.48 15.49
C THR A 125 4.17 9.70 16.05
N THR A 126 2.98 10.04 15.53
CA THR A 126 2.25 11.28 15.89
C THR A 126 1.10 11.05 16.87
N SER A 127 1.20 10.02 17.72
CA SER A 127 0.18 9.64 18.72
C SER A 127 -1.20 9.27 18.15
N ILE A 128 -1.29 9.03 16.83
CA ILE A 128 -2.50 8.52 16.19
C ILE A 128 -2.63 7.02 16.51
N ASN A 129 -3.85 6.57 16.86
CA ASN A 129 -4.08 5.14 17.09
C ASN A 129 -3.77 4.32 15.82
N GLN A 130 -3.30 3.09 15.98
CA GLN A 130 -2.85 2.25 14.86
C GLN A 130 -3.93 2.00 13.80
N SER A 131 -5.19 1.90 14.20
CA SER A 131 -6.31 1.66 13.27
C SER A 131 -6.56 2.87 12.36
N SER A 132 -6.55 4.07 12.93
CA SER A 132 -6.66 5.34 12.20
C SER A 132 -5.44 5.56 11.32
N ALA A 133 -4.22 5.27 11.80
CA ALA A 133 -3.00 5.38 10.99
C ALA A 133 -3.07 4.48 9.74
N LYS A 134 -3.52 3.23 9.90
CA LYS A 134 -3.76 2.31 8.78
C LYS A 134 -4.77 2.87 7.78
N ALA A 135 -5.96 3.27 8.26
CA ALA A 135 -7.02 3.78 7.40
C ALA A 135 -6.60 5.04 6.63
N ILE A 136 -5.96 6.00 7.31
CA ILE A 136 -5.47 7.24 6.68
C ILE A 136 -4.37 6.92 5.67
N SER A 137 -3.38 6.09 6.02
CA SER A 137 -2.30 5.73 5.09
C SER A 137 -2.83 5.04 3.82
N ALA A 138 -3.80 4.13 3.95
CA ALA A 138 -4.44 3.46 2.81
C ALA A 138 -5.23 4.44 1.95
N ALA A 139 -6.03 5.32 2.56
CA ALA A 139 -6.80 6.32 1.83
C ALA A 139 -5.91 7.33 1.11
N SER A 140 -4.84 7.81 1.75
CA SER A 140 -3.87 8.73 1.16
C SER A 140 -3.12 8.10 -0.01
N SER A 141 -2.64 6.86 0.13
CA SER A 141 -1.95 6.15 -0.96
C SER A 141 -2.89 5.86 -2.13
N ALA A 142 -4.13 5.43 -1.87
CA ALA A 142 -5.14 5.21 -2.90
C ALA A 142 -5.51 6.50 -3.64
N LEU A 143 -5.59 7.63 -2.93
CA LEU A 143 -5.84 8.94 -3.55
C LEU A 143 -4.68 9.36 -4.45
N LEU A 144 -3.44 9.25 -3.95
CA LEU A 144 -2.24 9.56 -4.73
C LEU A 144 -2.15 8.68 -5.98
N PHE A 145 -2.42 7.37 -5.85
CA PHE A 145 -2.51 6.45 -6.98
C PHE A 145 -3.54 6.90 -8.00
N ALA A 146 -4.76 7.22 -7.56
CA ALA A 146 -5.83 7.65 -8.44
C ALA A 146 -5.49 8.94 -9.19
N THR A 147 -4.84 9.90 -8.53
CA THR A 147 -4.43 11.18 -9.13
C THR A 147 -3.21 11.08 -10.03
N ALA A 148 -2.34 10.09 -9.83
CA ALA A 148 -1.15 9.88 -10.67
C ALA A 148 -1.50 9.42 -12.10
N HIS A 149 -2.73 8.96 -12.32
CA HIS A 149 -3.19 8.47 -13.62
C HIS A 149 -4.13 9.50 -14.27
N SER A 150 -3.66 10.13 -15.34
CA SER A 150 -4.31 11.29 -16.00
C SER A 150 -5.52 10.95 -16.87
N TYR A 151 -5.65 9.71 -17.34
CA TYR A 151 -6.77 9.27 -18.20
C TYR A 151 -7.93 8.70 -17.39
N GLY A 152 -9.18 8.68 -17.81
CA GLY A 152 -10.26 7.91 -17.11
C GLY A 152 -10.74 8.43 -15.74
N SER A 153 -11.56 7.63 -15.06
CA SER A 153 -12.25 8.05 -13.82
C SER A 153 -11.38 7.91 -12.58
N VAL A 154 -11.05 9.05 -11.95
CA VAL A 154 -10.32 9.13 -10.66
C VAL A 154 -11.02 8.30 -9.57
N SER A 155 -12.35 8.35 -9.50
CA SER A 155 -13.10 7.62 -8.46
C SER A 155 -12.99 6.10 -8.62
N SER A 156 -13.06 5.59 -9.86
CA SER A 156 -12.89 4.16 -10.13
C SER A 156 -11.51 3.65 -9.70
N ARG A 157 -10.45 4.42 -10.00
CA ARG A 157 -9.09 4.07 -9.57
C ARG A 157 -8.91 4.16 -8.07
N PHE A 158 -9.48 5.16 -7.42
CA PHE A 158 -9.43 5.29 -5.98
C PHE A 158 -10.01 4.05 -5.29
N PHE A 159 -11.20 3.62 -5.69
CA PHE A 159 -11.83 2.43 -5.11
C PHE A 159 -11.08 1.14 -5.45
N SER A 160 -10.54 1.00 -6.67
CA SER A 160 -9.69 -0.14 -7.03
C SER A 160 -8.42 -0.18 -6.17
N ALA A 161 -7.76 0.96 -5.99
CA ALA A 161 -6.55 1.07 -5.19
C ALA A 161 -6.81 0.79 -3.71
N LEU A 162 -7.94 1.28 -3.19
CA LEU A 162 -8.38 1.00 -1.82
C LEU A 162 -8.71 -0.49 -1.62
N ALA A 163 -9.33 -1.14 -2.61
CA ALA A 163 -9.59 -2.58 -2.57
C ALA A 163 -8.28 -3.39 -2.52
N ALA A 164 -7.26 -2.99 -3.27
CA ALA A 164 -5.94 -3.60 -3.21
C ALA A 164 -5.30 -3.44 -1.81
N GLU A 165 -5.41 -2.27 -1.18
CA GLU A 165 -4.94 -2.06 0.20
C GLU A 165 -5.66 -2.96 1.21
N LEU A 166 -6.98 -3.12 1.07
CA LEU A 166 -7.75 -4.05 1.91
C LEU A 166 -7.28 -5.51 1.72
N LEU A 167 -6.89 -5.91 0.51
CA LEU A 167 -6.29 -7.23 0.26
C LEU A 167 -4.93 -7.38 0.94
N VAL A 168 -4.07 -6.36 0.87
CA VAL A 168 -2.77 -6.36 1.57
C VAL A 168 -2.99 -6.50 3.08
N HIS A 169 -3.96 -5.78 3.65
CA HIS A 169 -4.28 -5.90 5.07
C HIS A 169 -4.83 -7.27 5.45
N LYS A 170 -5.75 -7.83 4.66
CA LYS A 170 -6.30 -9.18 4.89
C LYS A 170 -5.27 -10.29 4.76
N THR A 171 -4.19 -10.04 4.02
CA THR A 171 -3.10 -10.99 3.80
C THR A 171 -1.86 -10.65 4.64
N GLU A 172 -2.05 -9.95 5.77
CA GLU A 172 -1.00 -9.65 6.75
C GLU A 172 0.20 -8.89 6.14
N GLY A 173 -0.05 -8.04 5.16
CA GLY A 173 0.96 -7.22 4.51
C GLY A 173 1.59 -7.85 3.25
N ARG A 174 1.13 -9.02 2.81
CA ARG A 174 1.63 -9.65 1.57
C ARG A 174 1.17 -8.88 0.34
N LEU A 175 2.14 -8.40 -0.45
CA LEU A 175 1.86 -7.67 -1.70
C LEU A 175 1.39 -8.59 -2.83
N THR A 176 1.64 -9.90 -2.76
CA THR A 176 1.33 -10.85 -3.83
C THR A 176 -0.16 -10.86 -4.20
N ALA A 177 -1.06 -10.72 -3.23
CA ALA A 177 -2.49 -10.67 -3.48
C ALA A 177 -2.91 -9.39 -4.21
N ALA A 178 -2.34 -8.24 -3.84
CA ALA A 178 -2.60 -6.98 -4.52
C ALA A 178 -2.04 -6.99 -5.96
N VAL A 179 -0.81 -7.50 -6.13
CA VAL A 179 -0.18 -7.66 -7.45
C VAL A 179 -1.02 -8.58 -8.33
N ALA A 180 -1.39 -9.77 -7.85
CA ALA A 180 -2.20 -10.71 -8.63
C ALA A 180 -3.57 -10.11 -9.01
N ASN A 181 -4.23 -9.41 -8.09
CA ASN A 181 -5.48 -8.72 -8.36
C ASN A 181 -5.32 -7.64 -9.44
N HIS A 182 -4.27 -6.84 -9.35
CA HIS A 182 -4.00 -5.77 -10.31
C HIS A 182 -3.62 -6.32 -11.70
N MET A 183 -2.74 -7.32 -11.76
CA MET A 183 -2.41 -8.03 -13.01
C MET A 183 -3.66 -8.62 -13.67
N THR A 184 -4.53 -9.25 -12.88
CA THR A 184 -5.80 -9.83 -13.37
C THR A 184 -6.73 -8.75 -13.92
N HIS A 185 -6.90 -7.66 -13.19
CA HIS A 185 -7.72 -6.52 -13.63
C HIS A 185 -7.23 -5.94 -14.96
N ASN A 186 -5.91 -5.71 -15.08
CA ASN A 186 -5.33 -5.19 -16.32
C ASN A 186 -5.48 -6.19 -17.47
N ALA A 187 -5.25 -7.48 -17.22
CA ALA A 187 -5.47 -8.52 -18.23
C ALA A 187 -6.92 -8.54 -18.74
N ILE A 188 -7.91 -8.40 -17.84
CA ILE A 188 -9.33 -8.33 -18.21
C ILE A 188 -9.60 -7.08 -19.07
N ILE A 189 -9.11 -5.91 -18.67
CA ILE A 189 -9.30 -4.67 -19.44
C ILE A 189 -8.64 -4.79 -20.81
N THR A 190 -7.38 -5.22 -20.87
CA THR A 190 -6.63 -5.37 -22.13
C THR A 190 -7.32 -6.37 -23.06
N ALA A 191 -7.77 -7.52 -22.53
CA ALA A 191 -8.53 -8.49 -23.31
C ALA A 191 -9.88 -7.93 -23.80
N SER A 192 -10.59 -7.20 -22.96
CA SER A 192 -11.87 -6.58 -23.31
C SER A 192 -11.69 -5.55 -24.43
N VAL A 193 -10.69 -4.68 -24.33
CA VAL A 193 -10.34 -3.73 -25.40
C VAL A 193 -10.02 -4.49 -26.69
N ALA A 194 -9.21 -5.55 -26.64
CA ALA A 194 -8.88 -6.33 -27.83
C ALA A 194 -10.08 -7.04 -28.48
N LEU A 195 -11.05 -7.49 -27.69
CA LEU A 195 -12.25 -8.20 -28.17
C LEU A 195 -13.32 -7.25 -28.72
N PHE A 196 -13.57 -6.12 -28.06
CA PHE A 196 -14.66 -5.19 -28.40
C PHE A 196 -14.26 -4.01 -29.26
N SER A 197 -12.96 -3.84 -29.56
CA SER A 197 -12.52 -2.84 -30.55
C SER A 197 -12.61 -3.33 -32.00
N ARG A 198 -13.10 -4.56 -32.22
CA ARG A 198 -13.37 -5.14 -33.54
C ARG A 198 -14.73 -4.68 -34.06
#